data_AF-A0A0F4I2W8-F1
#
_entry.id   AF-A0A0F4I2W8-F1
#
_cell.length_a   1.000
_cell.length_b   1.000
_cell.length_c   1.000
_cell.angle_alpha   90.00
_cell.angle_beta   90.00
_cell.angle_gamma   90.00
#
_symmetry.space_group_name_H-M   'P 1'
#
loop_
_entity.id
_entity.type
_entity.pdbx_description
1 polymer ?
#
loop_
_entity_poly.entity_id
_entity_poly.type
_entity_poly.pdbx_seq_one_letter_code
_entity_poly.pdbx_strand_id
1 'polypeptide(L)' 'PELAEDPSYATNAARTRGRESTDAVVAGALGKLSADEAVERLEAAGIACARLNSVAQLAGHPQLAARDRWRE' A
#
# COMPACT_ATOMS: atom_id res chain seq x y z
N PRO A 1 10.33 -1.41 14.96
CA PRO A 1 10.48 -2.55 15.91
C PRO A 1 9.47 -2.48 17.04
N GLU A 2 9.28 -1.31 17.66
CA GLU A 2 8.46 -1.14 18.87
C GLU A 2 6.97 -1.44 18.66
N LEU A 3 6.39 -1.04 17.52
CA LEU A 3 4.96 -1.25 17.25
C LEU A 3 4.58 -2.73 17.08
N ALA A 4 5.49 -3.60 16.62
CA ALA A 4 5.16 -5.02 16.44
C ALA A 4 4.99 -5.73 17.80
N GLU A 5 5.59 -5.20 18.86
CA GLU A 5 5.53 -5.73 20.22
C GLU A 5 4.47 -5.02 21.08
N ASP A 6 4.04 -3.82 20.70
CA ASP A 6 2.96 -3.10 21.36
C ASP A 6 1.65 -3.92 21.31
N PRO A 7 1.04 -4.25 22.47
CA PRO A 7 -0.21 -5.01 22.54
C PRO A 7 -1.36 -4.44 21.68
N SER A 8 -1.34 -3.13 21.41
CA SER A 8 -2.32 -2.43 20.56
C SER A 8 -2.20 -2.80 19.09
N TYR A 9 -1.03 -3.27 18.64
CA TYR A 9 -0.76 -3.58 17.22
C TYR A 9 -0.18 -4.98 16.98
N ALA A 10 0.23 -5.71 18.02
CA ALA A 10 0.93 -6.99 17.91
C ALA A 10 0.14 -8.06 17.14
N THR A 11 -1.19 -8.08 17.28
CA THR A 11 -2.06 -9.05 16.60
C THR A 11 -2.94 -8.40 15.54
N ASN A 12 -3.34 -9.19 14.54
CA ASN A 12 -4.31 -8.71 13.54
C ASN A 12 -5.63 -8.26 14.18
N ALA A 13 -6.10 -8.98 15.22
CA ALA A 13 -7.32 -8.63 15.94
C ALA A 13 -7.19 -7.28 16.66
N ALA A 14 -6.02 -7.01 17.28
CA ALA A 14 -5.74 -5.72 17.91
C ALA A 14 -5.74 -4.58 16.89
N ARG A 15 -5.03 -4.74 15.77
CA ARG A 15 -5.01 -3.76 14.67
C ARG A 15 -6.39 -3.51 14.05
N THR A 16 -7.19 -4.56 13.88
CA THR A 16 -8.54 -4.44 13.33
C THR A 16 -9.48 -3.72 14.30
N ARG A 17 -9.33 -3.98 15.61
CA ARG A 17 -10.10 -3.27 16.65
C ARG A 17 -9.71 -1.78 16.74
N GLY A 18 -8.42 -1.49 16.62
CA GLY A 18 -7.85 -0.14 16.58
C GLY A 18 -7.57 0.34 15.16
N ARG A 19 -8.51 0.14 14.23
CA ARG A 19 -8.28 0.34 12.78
C ARG A 19 -7.83 1.76 12.45
N GLU A 20 -8.55 2.77 12.95
CA GLU A 20 -8.23 4.17 12.70
C GLU A 20 -6.82 4.55 13.18
N SER A 21 -6.44 4.07 14.38
CA SER A 21 -5.10 4.28 14.92
C SER A 21 -4.03 3.57 14.10
N THR A 22 -4.29 2.34 13.68
CA THR A 22 -3.39 1.57 12.81
C THR A 22 -3.20 2.28 11.48
N ASP A 23 -4.29 2.72 10.85
CA ASP A 23 -4.28 3.42 9.58
C ASP A 23 -3.53 4.76 9.70
N ALA A 24 -3.70 5.50 10.79
CA ALA A 24 -2.99 6.75 11.03
C ALA A 24 -1.47 6.55 11.17
N VAL A 25 -1.03 5.49 11.85
CA VAL A 25 0.39 5.14 11.99
C VAL A 25 0.99 4.76 10.63
N VAL A 26 0.31 3.89 9.87
CA VAL A 26 0.77 3.49 8.53
C VAL A 26 0.79 4.69 7.59
N ALA A 27 -0.25 5.53 7.60
CA ALA A 27 -0.31 6.74 6.79
C ALA A 27 0.79 7.74 7.17
N GLY A 28 1.07 7.93 8.46
CA GLY A 28 2.16 8.79 8.93
C GLY A 28 3.55 8.31 8.54
N ALA A 29 3.73 6.99 8.37
CA ALA A 29 4.98 6.41 7.88
C ALA A 29 5.11 6.54 6.35
N LEU A 30 4.09 6.12 5.59
CA LEU A 30 4.11 6.12 4.13
C LEU A 30 3.97 7.51 3.53
N GLY A 31 3.25 8.42 4.16
CA GLY A 31 3.01 9.79 3.67
C GLY A 31 4.26 10.67 3.63
N LYS A 32 5.38 10.20 4.18
CA LYS A 32 6.71 10.84 4.08
C LYS A 32 7.47 10.45 2.81
N LEU A 33 6.93 9.51 2.03
CA LEU A 33 7.56 8.94 0.85
C LEU A 33 6.77 9.34 -0.39
N SER A 34 7.45 9.41 -1.53
CA SER A 34 6.77 9.33 -2.81
C SER A 34 6.13 7.94 -2.98
N ALA A 35 5.14 7.86 -3.87
CA ALA A 35 4.48 6.59 -4.14
C ALA A 35 5.43 5.53 -4.74
N ASP A 36 6.48 5.94 -5.48
CA ASP A 36 7.46 5.01 -6.07
C ASP A 36 8.36 4.43 -4.98
N GLU A 37 8.89 5.29 -4.10
CA GLU A 37 9.71 4.85 -2.94
C GLU A 37 8.93 3.95 -1.97
N ALA A 38 7.65 4.24 -1.76
CA ALA A 38 6.80 3.41 -0.91
C ALA A 38 6.64 2.00 -1.49
N VAL A 39 6.38 1.87 -2.81
CA VAL A 39 6.26 0.57 -3.48
C VAL A 39 7.57 -0.20 -3.42
N GLU A 40 8.69 0.43 -3.78
CA GLU A 40 10.02 -0.21 -3.75
C GLU A 40 10.35 -0.78 -2.37
N ARG A 41 10.11 -0.01 -1.29
CA ARG A 41 10.37 -0.46 0.08
C ARG A 41 9.43 -1.60 0.52
N LEU A 42 8.16 -1.54 0.14
CA LEU A 42 7.19 -2.59 0.47
C LEU A 42 7.52 -3.89 -0.27
N GLU A 43 7.90 -3.81 -1.54
CA GLU A 43 8.36 -4.96 -2.33
C GLU A 43 9.64 -5.57 -1.75
N ALA A 44 10.63 -4.74 -1.41
CA ALA A 44 11.87 -5.20 -0.77
C ALA A 44 11.62 -5.88 0.60
N ALA A 45 10.56 -5.47 1.30
CA ALA A 45 10.11 -6.10 2.55
C ALA A 45 9.22 -7.34 2.33
N GLY A 46 8.92 -7.72 1.09
CA GLY A 46 8.02 -8.83 0.76
C GLY A 46 6.55 -8.57 1.10
N ILE A 47 6.15 -7.30 1.21
CA ILE A 47 4.79 -6.88 1.55
C ILE A 47 4.02 -6.62 0.26
N ALA A 48 2.95 -7.41 0.05
CA ALA A 48 2.05 -7.20 -1.07
C ALA A 48 1.40 -5.81 -1.01
N CYS A 49 1.57 -5.01 -2.05
CA CYS A 49 0.99 -3.69 -2.18
C CYS A 49 0.61 -3.39 -3.63
N ALA A 50 -0.19 -2.33 -3.83
CA ALA A 50 -0.54 -1.84 -5.15
C ALA A 50 -0.75 -0.33 -5.11
N ARG A 51 -0.48 0.33 -6.24
CA ARG A 51 -0.81 1.75 -6.43
C ARG A 51 -2.27 1.91 -6.82
N LEU A 52 -2.95 2.86 -6.19
CA LEU A 52 -4.24 3.35 -6.68
C LEU A 52 -3.98 4.30 -7.86
N ASN A 53 -4.39 3.90 -9.05
CA ASN A 53 -4.22 4.68 -10.28
C ASN A 53 -5.48 5.51 -10.58
N SER A 54 -5.30 6.73 -11.07
CA SER A 54 -6.36 7.51 -11.71
C SER A 54 -6.78 6.87 -13.04
N VAL A 55 -7.92 7.32 -13.60
CA VAL A 55 -8.38 6.84 -14.92
C VAL A 55 -7.33 7.06 -16.02
N ALA A 56 -6.64 8.21 -15.99
CA ALA A 56 -5.58 8.49 -16.95
C ALA A 56 -4.37 7.54 -16.79
N GLN A 57 -3.95 7.28 -15.55
CA GLN A 57 -2.86 6.34 -15.26
C GLN A 57 -3.24 4.90 -15.60
N LEU A 58 -4.51 4.53 -15.38
CA LEU A 58 -5.04 3.23 -15.78
C LEU A 58 -5.02 3.08 -17.31
N ALA A 59 -5.46 4.11 -18.04
CA ALA A 59 -5.46 4.11 -19.51
C ALA A 59 -4.05 3.90 -20.08
N GLY A 60 -3.04 4.51 -19.46
CA GLY A 60 -1.63 4.35 -19.83
C GLY A 60 -0.93 3.11 -19.25
N HIS A 61 -1.63 2.21 -18.56
CA HIS A 61 -0.97 1.15 -17.80
C HIS A 61 -0.33 0.09 -18.72
N PRO A 62 1.00 -0.18 -18.60
CA PRO A 62 1.72 -1.08 -19.51
C PRO A 62 1.11 -2.48 -19.61
N GLN A 63 0.64 -3.03 -18.48
CA GLN A 63 0.01 -4.36 -18.44
C GLN A 63 -1.28 -4.45 -19.26
N LEU A 64 -2.04 -3.36 -19.41
CA LEU A 64 -3.28 -3.37 -20.20
C LEU A 64 -2.96 -3.33 -21.69
N ALA A 65 -1.96 -2.55 -22.09
CA ALA A 65 -1.43 -2.55 -23.46
C ALA A 65 -0.84 -3.91 -23.84
N ALA A 66 0.02 -4.48 -22.98
CA ALA A 66 0.66 -5.77 -23.21
C ALA A 66 -0.32 -6.93 -23.34
N ARG A 67 -1.56 -6.77 -22.84
CA ARG A 67 -2.62 -7.79 -22.87
C ARG A 67 -3.75 -7.47 -23.85
N ASP A 68 -3.56 -6.49 -24.74
CA ASP A 68 -4.57 -6.03 -25.72
C ASP A 68 -5.96 -5.82 -25.09
N ARG A 69 -6.00 -5.08 -23.97
CA ARG A 69 -7.22 -4.94 -23.15
C ARG A 69 -8.19 -3.87 -23.60
N TRP A 70 -7.83 -3.04 -24.57
CA TRP A 70 -8.68 -1.97 -25.09
C TRP A 70 -9.55 -2.49 -26.25
N ARG A 71 -10.79 -1.99 -26.33
CA ARG A 71 -11.75 -2.28 -27.41
C ARG A 71 -12.35 -0.96 -27.87
N GLU A 72 -12.63 -0.87 -29.17
CA GLU A 72 -13.33 0.26 -29.80
C GLU A 72 -14.82 0.30 -29.43
#